data_AF-A0AAD7H567-F1
#
_entry.id   AF-A0AAD7H567-F1
#
_cell.length_a   1.000
_cell.length_b   1.000
_cell.length_c   1.000
_cell.angle_alpha   90.00
_cell.angle_beta   90.00
_cell.angle_gamma   90.00
#
_symmetry.space_group_name_H-M   'P 1'
#
loop_
_entity.id
_entity.type
_entity.pdbx_description
1 polymer ?
#
loop_
_entity_poly.entity_id
_entity_poly.type
_entity_poly.pdbx_seq_one_letter_code
_entity_poly.pdbx_strand_id
1 'polypeptide(L)'
;MIFLPFGRIQSASQSDSSQRGMRCCHANALVTTIPSLLPDKGLPAGAEDLGNGFILLRARDKFHQRVDGEYGLAILTVLEEEEGEAVKEGWFPRIARWARLQLPNGQIVRSVWKESKMATVRPARNVKYVYDKEVRYGEVQFFFQATINKTGKEHSLASVSVYSDPDAEILEESYGTVIQCDYFGEEALEVIAVGDIQAGVAMIPIGEDGAYFVAEKLGLDVDAMAGMEEDMHAD
;
A
#
# COMPACT_ATOMS: atom_id res chain seq x y z
N MET A 1 12.77 53.55 -19.04
CA MET A 1 14.08 52.92 -19.28
C MET A 1 14.93 53.07 -18.03
N ILE A 2 14.83 52.13 -17.09
CA ILE A 2 15.83 51.91 -16.04
C ILE A 2 15.87 50.39 -15.83
N PHE A 3 16.97 49.78 -16.27
CA PHE A 3 17.32 48.38 -16.04
C PHE A 3 17.96 48.29 -14.65
N LEU A 4 17.54 47.31 -13.83
CA LEU A 4 18.29 46.85 -12.65
C LEU A 4 18.61 45.36 -12.82
N PRO A 5 19.76 44.88 -12.29
CA PRO A 5 20.41 43.67 -12.75
C PRO A 5 19.82 42.39 -12.16
N PHE A 6 19.82 41.34 -12.98
CA PHE A 6 19.57 39.95 -12.58
C PHE A 6 20.64 39.48 -11.58
N GLY A 7 20.25 39.29 -10.33
CA GLY A 7 20.99 38.57 -9.31
C GLY A 7 20.82 37.07 -9.51
N ARG A 8 21.92 36.39 -9.82
CA ARG A 8 22.08 34.95 -9.99
C ARG A 8 21.90 34.25 -8.63
N ILE A 9 20.79 33.53 -8.42
CA ILE A 9 20.61 32.62 -7.28
C ILE A 9 20.25 31.22 -7.79
N GLN A 10 21.19 30.51 -8.41
CA GLN A 10 21.08 29.06 -8.62
C GLN A 10 22.49 28.46 -8.72
N SER A 11 22.99 27.83 -7.66
CA SER A 11 24.08 26.85 -7.75
C SER A 11 24.30 25.97 -6.51
N ALA A 12 23.76 26.31 -5.33
CA ALA A 12 24.05 25.56 -4.10
C ALA A 12 23.09 24.38 -3.79
N SER A 13 21.88 24.33 -4.33
CA SER A 13 20.87 23.30 -3.97
C SER A 13 20.95 22.02 -4.80
N GLN A 14 21.48 22.08 -6.03
CA GLN A 14 21.58 20.91 -6.91
C GLN A 14 22.79 20.03 -6.60
N SER A 15 23.89 20.61 -6.10
CA SER A 15 25.12 19.87 -5.77
C SER A 15 24.95 18.98 -4.53
N ASP A 16 24.28 19.47 -3.48
CA ASP A 16 24.04 18.70 -2.26
C ASP A 16 23.02 17.56 -2.47
N SER A 17 21.94 17.83 -3.21
CA SER A 17 20.94 16.82 -3.58
C SER A 17 21.49 15.75 -4.53
N SER A 18 22.33 16.11 -5.51
CA SER A 18 23.00 15.13 -6.38
C SER A 18 24.04 14.29 -5.65
N GLN A 19 24.82 14.88 -4.73
CA GLN A 19 25.75 14.12 -3.89
C GLN A 19 25.02 13.18 -2.92
N ARG A 20 23.92 13.64 -2.32
CA ARG A 20 23.06 12.81 -1.47
C ARG A 20 22.39 11.70 -2.28
N GLY A 21 21.91 12.01 -3.50
CA GLY A 21 21.39 11.04 -4.45
C GLY A 21 22.40 9.95 -4.79
N MET A 22 23.64 10.32 -5.15
CA MET A 22 24.72 9.35 -5.41
C MET A 22 25.04 8.48 -4.20
N ARG A 23 25.07 9.07 -2.98
CA ARG A 23 25.30 8.30 -1.76
C ARG A 23 24.17 7.32 -1.47
N CYS A 24 22.91 7.72 -1.66
CA CYS A 24 21.77 6.83 -1.55
C CYS A 24 21.82 5.72 -2.60
N CYS A 25 22.13 6.03 -3.86
CA CYS A 25 22.29 5.03 -4.90
C CYS A 25 23.40 4.01 -4.59
N HIS A 26 24.57 4.47 -4.13
CA HIS A 26 25.66 3.58 -3.75
C HIS A 26 25.31 2.73 -2.52
N ALA A 27 24.68 3.31 -1.51
CA ALA A 27 24.22 2.55 -0.34
C ALA A 27 23.16 1.51 -0.74
N ASN A 28 22.18 1.89 -1.56
CA ASN A 28 21.15 0.99 -2.06
C ASN A 28 21.76 -0.14 -2.91
N ALA A 29 22.75 0.17 -3.77
CA ALA A 29 23.46 -0.84 -4.56
C ALA A 29 24.24 -1.83 -3.67
N LEU A 30 24.87 -1.36 -2.60
CA LEU A 30 25.57 -2.22 -1.64
C LEU A 30 24.62 -3.09 -0.81
N VAL A 31 23.49 -2.54 -0.37
CA VAL A 31 22.49 -3.28 0.40
C VAL A 31 21.81 -4.34 -0.44
N THR A 32 21.48 -4.02 -1.69
CA THR A 32 20.87 -4.98 -2.63
C THR A 32 21.84 -6.10 -3.02
N THR A 33 23.15 -5.83 -3.10
CA THR A 33 24.15 -6.85 -3.41
C THR A 33 24.60 -7.65 -2.19
N ILE A 34 24.57 -7.07 -0.99
CA ILE A 34 25.03 -7.70 0.25
C ILE A 34 24.02 -7.40 1.38
N PRO A 35 22.93 -8.19 1.47
CA PRO A 35 21.91 -7.98 2.49
C PRO A 35 22.42 -8.09 3.93
N SER A 36 23.52 -8.83 4.17
CA SER A 36 24.13 -8.98 5.49
C SER A 36 24.80 -7.71 6.04
N LEU A 37 24.85 -6.63 5.27
CA LEU A 37 25.29 -5.32 5.73
C LEU A 37 24.19 -4.54 6.47
N LEU A 38 22.94 -4.99 6.38
CA LEU A 38 21.85 -4.39 7.15
C LEU A 38 22.02 -4.77 8.63
N PRO A 39 22.00 -3.77 9.54
CA PRO A 39 21.96 -4.09 10.97
C PRO A 39 20.68 -4.86 11.28
N ASP A 40 20.79 -5.90 12.13
CA ASP A 40 19.64 -6.62 12.68
C ASP A 40 18.84 -5.68 13.59
N LYS A 41 17.96 -4.87 12.98
CA LYS A 41 16.97 -4.09 13.70
C LYS A 41 15.81 -5.03 13.99
N GLY A 42 15.58 -5.33 15.27
CA GLY A 42 14.40 -6.06 15.70
C GLY A 42 13.10 -5.36 15.25
N LEU A 43 11.99 -6.08 15.33
CA LEU A 43 10.69 -5.55 14.94
C LEU A 43 10.37 -4.24 15.69
N PRO A 44 9.86 -3.21 14.99
CA PRO A 44 9.47 -1.98 15.65
C PRO A 44 8.34 -2.22 16.65
N ALA A 45 8.29 -1.41 17.70
CA ALA A 45 7.33 -1.60 18.78
C ALA A 45 5.87 -1.57 18.28
N GLY A 46 5.12 -2.62 18.61
CA GLY A 46 3.72 -2.78 18.21
C GLY A 46 3.51 -3.16 16.75
N ALA A 47 4.56 -3.57 16.03
CA ALA A 47 4.44 -4.33 14.81
C ALA A 47 4.10 -5.78 15.10
N GLU A 48 3.46 -6.44 14.13
CA GLU A 48 3.03 -7.82 14.23
C GLU A 48 3.53 -8.61 13.02
N ASP A 49 4.34 -9.63 13.27
CA ASP A 49 4.88 -10.51 12.24
C ASP A 49 3.83 -11.57 11.87
N LEU A 50 3.46 -11.59 10.59
CA LEU A 50 2.48 -12.53 10.04
C LEU A 50 3.14 -13.79 9.47
N GLY A 51 4.48 -13.86 9.49
CA GLY A 51 5.28 -14.88 8.83
C GLY A 51 5.52 -14.57 7.34
N ASN A 52 6.40 -15.36 6.72
CA ASN A 52 6.78 -15.25 5.30
C ASN A 52 7.29 -13.85 4.88
N GLY A 53 7.76 -13.03 5.83
CA GLY A 53 8.24 -11.67 5.58
C GLY A 53 7.16 -10.59 5.56
N PHE A 54 5.89 -10.93 5.83
CA PHE A 54 4.82 -9.96 5.98
C PHE A 54 4.74 -9.43 7.41
N ILE A 55 4.67 -8.10 7.57
CA ILE A 55 4.63 -7.47 8.90
C ILE A 55 3.58 -6.37 8.91
N LEU A 56 2.59 -6.47 9.80
CA LEU A 56 1.69 -5.35 10.08
C LEU A 56 2.41 -4.31 10.92
N LEU A 57 2.38 -3.06 10.47
CA LEU A 57 3.07 -1.95 11.13
C LEU A 57 2.05 -0.99 11.74
N ARG A 58 2.44 -0.31 12.83
CA ARG A 58 1.69 0.85 13.34
C ARG A 58 1.54 1.88 12.22
N ALA A 59 0.41 2.58 12.08
CA ALA A 59 -0.68 2.81 13.03
C ALA A 59 -1.81 1.78 12.99
N ARG A 60 -2.33 1.40 14.18
CA ARG A 60 -3.50 0.52 14.36
C ARG A 60 -4.56 1.20 15.22
N ASP A 61 -5.83 0.92 14.96
CA ASP A 61 -6.94 1.28 15.84
C ASP A 61 -6.67 0.78 17.28
N LYS A 62 -7.03 1.62 18.26
CA LYS A 62 -6.88 1.28 19.69
C LYS A 62 -7.88 0.19 20.10
N PHE A 63 -9.06 0.19 19.50
CA PHE A 63 -10.16 -0.72 19.82
C PHE A 63 -10.82 -1.23 18.54
N HIS A 64 -11.45 -2.40 18.62
CA HIS A 64 -12.25 -2.94 17.52
C HIS A 64 -13.47 -2.04 17.26
N GLN A 65 -13.51 -1.48 16.06
CA GLN A 65 -14.57 -0.60 15.59
C GLN A 65 -15.52 -1.39 14.68
N ARG A 66 -16.80 -1.07 14.78
CA ARG A 66 -17.80 -1.57 13.85
C ARG A 66 -17.52 -0.97 12.47
N VAL A 67 -17.54 -1.80 11.44
CA VAL A 67 -17.41 -1.36 10.05
C VAL A 67 -18.76 -1.51 9.36
N ASP A 68 -19.33 -0.36 8.97
CA ASP A 68 -20.65 -0.24 8.36
C ASP A 68 -20.53 0.08 6.86
N GLY A 69 -21.65 -0.01 6.14
CA GLY A 69 -21.74 0.31 4.71
C GLY A 69 -21.12 -0.75 3.81
N GLU A 70 -20.70 -0.35 2.60
CA GLU A 70 -20.15 -1.24 1.57
C GLU A 70 -18.94 -2.05 2.07
N TYR A 71 -18.07 -1.43 2.87
CA TYR A 71 -16.94 -2.14 3.50
C TYR A 71 -17.40 -3.27 4.42
N GLY A 72 -18.45 -3.04 5.21
CA GLY A 72 -19.00 -4.04 6.12
C GLY A 72 -19.61 -5.20 5.34
N LEU A 73 -20.34 -4.88 4.25
CA LEU A 73 -20.93 -5.88 3.36
C LEU A 73 -19.87 -6.74 2.67
N ALA A 74 -18.81 -6.15 2.13
CA ALA A 74 -17.71 -6.90 1.50
C ALA A 74 -17.04 -7.88 2.49
N ILE A 75 -16.84 -7.47 3.74
CA ILE A 75 -16.30 -8.36 4.78
C ILE A 75 -17.29 -9.48 5.11
N LEU A 76 -18.59 -9.18 5.21
CA LEU A 76 -19.62 -10.18 5.48
C LEU A 76 -19.68 -11.24 4.39
N THR A 77 -19.63 -10.85 3.11
CA THR A 77 -19.62 -11.78 1.97
C THR A 77 -18.50 -12.82 2.12
N VAL A 78 -17.26 -12.37 2.40
CA VAL A 78 -16.13 -13.30 2.58
C VAL A 78 -16.29 -14.17 3.82
N LEU A 79 -16.82 -13.62 4.93
CA LEU A 79 -17.10 -14.41 6.13
C LEU A 79 -18.16 -15.49 5.87
N GLU A 80 -19.21 -15.18 5.13
CA GLU A 80 -20.30 -16.11 4.79
C GLU A 80 -19.82 -17.21 3.83
N GLU A 81 -19.00 -16.87 2.84
CA GLU A 81 -18.41 -17.82 1.90
C GLU A 81 -17.52 -18.84 2.61
N GLU A 82 -16.74 -18.41 3.59
CA GLU A 82 -15.80 -19.26 4.32
C GLU A 82 -16.45 -20.06 5.47
N GLU A 83 -17.42 -19.48 6.20
CA GLU A 83 -18.12 -20.18 7.30
C GLU A 83 -19.25 -21.08 6.80
N GLY A 84 -19.79 -20.81 5.60
CA GLY A 84 -20.93 -21.54 5.02
C GLY A 84 -22.24 -21.34 5.80
N GLU A 85 -22.29 -20.36 6.70
CA GLU A 85 -23.44 -19.99 7.50
C GLU A 85 -23.75 -18.50 7.28
N ALA A 86 -25.03 -18.18 7.07
CA ALA A 86 -25.47 -16.79 6.91
C ALA A 86 -25.27 -16.03 8.22
N VAL A 87 -24.66 -14.85 8.15
CA VAL A 87 -24.44 -14.01 9.31
C VAL A 87 -25.78 -13.41 9.76
N LYS A 88 -25.95 -13.22 11.07
CA LYS A 88 -27.20 -12.68 11.63
C LYS A 88 -27.53 -11.32 11.02
N GLU A 89 -28.76 -11.16 10.55
CA GLU A 89 -29.26 -9.90 9.98
C GLU A 89 -28.99 -8.69 10.91
N GLY A 90 -28.37 -7.66 10.36
CA GLY A 90 -28.00 -6.43 11.07
C GLY A 90 -26.76 -6.53 11.98
N TRP A 91 -26.04 -7.67 11.96
CA TRP A 91 -24.73 -7.78 12.57
C TRP A 91 -23.65 -7.27 11.61
N PHE A 92 -22.68 -6.52 12.15
CA PHE A 92 -21.54 -6.02 11.41
C PHE A 92 -20.25 -6.39 12.14
N PRO A 93 -19.17 -6.71 11.40
CA PRO A 93 -17.91 -7.11 12.01
C PRO A 93 -17.29 -5.94 12.79
N ARG A 94 -16.69 -6.28 13.92
CA ARG A 94 -15.89 -5.35 14.72
C ARG A 94 -14.42 -5.68 14.54
N ILE A 95 -13.71 -4.84 13.79
CA ILE A 95 -12.30 -5.06 13.43
C ILE A 95 -11.42 -3.93 13.95
N ALA A 96 -10.15 -4.25 14.19
CA ALA A 96 -9.11 -3.25 14.41
C ALA A 96 -8.37 -3.02 13.09
N ARG A 97 -8.48 -1.81 12.53
CA ARG A 97 -7.80 -1.47 11.28
C ARG A 97 -6.32 -1.22 11.52
N TRP A 98 -5.51 -1.66 10.58
CA TRP A 98 -4.09 -1.40 10.45
C TRP A 98 -3.85 -0.56 9.21
N ALA A 99 -2.94 0.41 9.33
CA ALA A 99 -2.68 1.39 8.29
C ALA A 99 -1.55 1.01 7.33
N ARG A 100 -0.71 0.04 7.73
CA ARG A 100 0.55 -0.23 7.04
C ARG A 100 0.87 -1.72 7.07
N LEU A 101 1.36 -2.21 5.96
CA LEU A 101 1.85 -3.57 5.76
C LEU A 101 3.23 -3.49 5.12
N GLN A 102 4.20 -4.16 5.72
CA GLN A 102 5.46 -4.48 5.07
C GLN A 102 5.30 -5.78 4.30
N LEU A 103 5.70 -5.77 3.02
CA LEU A 103 5.75 -6.94 2.15
C LEU A 103 7.09 -7.70 2.34
N PRO A 104 7.18 -8.96 1.86
CA PRO A 104 8.42 -9.75 1.95
C PRO A 104 9.61 -9.11 1.25
N ASN A 105 9.35 -8.27 0.25
CA ASN A 105 10.35 -7.49 -0.49
C ASN A 105 10.74 -6.17 0.20
N GLY A 106 10.31 -5.94 1.45
CA GLY A 106 10.60 -4.73 2.23
C GLY A 106 9.74 -3.51 1.90
N GLN A 107 8.90 -3.56 0.86
CA GLN A 107 8.02 -2.43 0.53
C GLN A 107 6.97 -2.21 1.62
N ILE A 108 6.71 -0.94 1.95
CA ILE A 108 5.63 -0.57 2.87
C ILE A 108 4.43 -0.11 2.05
N VAL A 109 3.36 -0.90 2.08
CA VAL A 109 2.04 -0.54 1.58
C VAL A 109 1.29 0.18 2.70
N ARG A 110 0.63 1.28 2.35
CA ARG A 110 -0.13 2.14 3.25
C ARG A 110 -1.62 2.05 2.92
N SER A 111 -2.47 2.57 3.79
CA SER A 111 -3.92 2.52 3.59
C SER A 111 -4.56 3.90 3.51
N VAL A 112 -5.63 4.02 2.73
CA VAL A 112 -6.45 5.25 2.60
C VAL A 112 -6.89 5.75 3.97
N TRP A 113 -7.31 4.84 4.86
CA TRP A 113 -7.82 5.19 6.20
C TRP A 113 -6.89 6.10 7.02
N LYS A 114 -5.58 5.90 6.95
CA LYS A 114 -4.62 6.74 7.68
C LYS A 114 -4.10 7.90 6.84
N GLU A 115 -3.88 7.70 5.54
CA GLU A 115 -3.33 8.74 4.67
C GLU A 115 -4.31 9.89 4.41
N SER A 116 -5.61 9.61 4.30
CA SER A 116 -6.64 10.65 4.13
C SER A 116 -6.67 11.69 5.25
N LYS A 117 -6.05 11.38 6.40
CA LYS A 117 -5.96 12.25 7.58
C LYS A 117 -4.63 13.00 7.66
N MET A 118 -3.73 12.84 6.69
CA MET A 118 -2.41 13.46 6.68
C MET A 118 -2.37 14.70 5.79
N ALA A 119 -1.68 15.75 6.24
CA ALA A 119 -1.49 16.98 5.46
C ALA A 119 -0.56 16.80 4.25
N THR A 120 0.28 15.76 4.27
CA THR A 120 1.18 15.40 3.16
C THR A 120 1.03 13.93 2.88
N VAL A 121 0.48 13.61 1.71
CA VAL A 121 0.25 12.23 1.26
C VAL A 121 1.50 11.73 0.55
N ARG A 122 2.01 10.56 0.96
CA ARG A 122 3.04 9.82 0.23
C ARG A 122 2.35 8.62 -0.43
N PRO A 123 1.86 8.73 -1.68
CA PRO A 123 0.98 7.72 -2.25
C PRO A 123 1.69 6.37 -2.35
N ALA A 124 1.32 5.46 -1.44
CA ALA A 124 1.82 4.08 -1.39
C ALA A 124 0.68 3.12 -1.04
N ARG A 125 -0.52 3.41 -1.54
CA ARG A 125 -1.76 2.69 -1.21
C ARG A 125 -2.12 1.60 -2.21
N ASN A 126 -1.53 1.64 -3.39
CA ASN A 126 -1.90 0.76 -4.47
C ASN A 126 -1.03 -0.49 -4.49
N VAL A 127 -1.68 -1.63 -4.74
CA VAL A 127 -1.06 -2.95 -4.74
C VAL A 127 -1.36 -3.70 -6.02
N LYS A 128 -0.39 -4.52 -6.40
CA LYS A 128 -0.54 -5.63 -7.34
C LYS A 128 -0.70 -6.90 -6.52
N TYR A 129 -1.78 -7.64 -6.77
CA TYR A 129 -2.07 -8.89 -6.07
C TYR A 129 -2.54 -9.95 -7.07
N VAL A 130 -2.51 -11.21 -6.66
CA VAL A 130 -3.01 -12.32 -7.47
C VAL A 130 -4.23 -12.91 -6.82
N TYR A 131 -5.34 -12.90 -7.56
CA TYR A 131 -6.59 -13.51 -7.15
C TYR A 131 -7.07 -14.46 -8.26
N ASP A 132 -7.41 -15.69 -7.89
CA ASP A 132 -7.75 -16.78 -8.84
C ASP A 132 -6.79 -16.92 -10.04
N LYS A 133 -5.47 -16.78 -9.78
CA LYS A 133 -4.38 -16.84 -10.77
C LYS A 133 -4.32 -15.68 -11.76
N GLU A 134 -5.15 -14.65 -11.58
CA GLU A 134 -5.12 -13.43 -12.37
C GLU A 134 -4.44 -12.30 -11.59
N VAL A 135 -3.70 -11.46 -12.30
CA VAL A 135 -3.08 -10.27 -11.72
C VAL A 135 -4.11 -9.16 -11.69
N ARG A 136 -4.34 -8.60 -10.51
CA ARG A 136 -5.24 -7.46 -10.29
C ARG A 136 -4.53 -6.32 -9.58
N TYR A 137 -5.13 -5.14 -9.69
CA TYR A 137 -4.66 -3.92 -9.07
C TYR A 137 -5.74 -3.37 -8.15
N GLY A 138 -5.33 -2.76 -7.05
CA GLY A 138 -6.28 -2.24 -6.08
C GLY A 138 -5.67 -1.22 -5.14
N GLU A 139 -6.50 -0.29 -4.67
CA GLU A 139 -6.15 0.65 -3.62
C GLU A 139 -6.54 0.11 -2.25
N VAL A 140 -5.57 -0.05 -1.37
CA VAL A 140 -5.80 -0.55 0.00
C VAL A 140 -6.51 0.50 0.84
N GLN A 141 -7.70 0.14 1.33
CA GLN A 141 -8.51 0.97 2.19
C GLN A 141 -8.04 0.85 3.66
N PHE A 142 -7.88 -0.38 4.13
CA PHE A 142 -7.27 -0.74 5.41
C PHE A 142 -6.91 -2.24 5.45
N PHE A 143 -5.97 -2.59 6.32
CA PHE A 143 -5.68 -3.97 6.68
C PHE A 143 -6.38 -4.32 7.99
N PHE A 144 -6.66 -5.59 8.22
CA PHE A 144 -7.25 -6.06 9.47
C PHE A 144 -7.00 -7.55 9.69
N GLN A 145 -7.25 -7.98 10.92
CA GLN A 145 -7.24 -9.39 11.29
C GLN A 145 -8.64 -9.80 11.69
N ALA A 146 -9.06 -10.98 11.22
CA ALA A 146 -10.34 -11.58 11.55
C ALA A 146 -10.18 -13.08 11.72
N THR A 147 -10.93 -13.66 12.65
CA THR A 147 -11.09 -15.11 12.73
C THR A 147 -12.19 -15.51 11.77
N ILE A 148 -11.83 -16.26 10.74
CA ILE A 148 -12.73 -16.68 9.66
C ILE A 148 -12.72 -18.19 9.71
N ASN A 149 -13.69 -18.83 10.39
CA ASN A 149 -13.89 -20.27 10.60
C ASN A 149 -13.93 -20.74 12.06
N LYS A 150 -14.54 -21.93 12.25
CA LYS A 150 -14.62 -22.67 13.51
C LYS A 150 -13.26 -23.19 14.02
N THR A 151 -12.19 -23.10 13.24
CA THR A 151 -10.85 -23.52 13.69
C THR A 151 -10.21 -22.50 14.64
N GLY A 152 -10.75 -21.28 14.69
CA GLY A 152 -10.23 -20.20 15.52
C GLY A 152 -8.93 -19.60 14.96
N LYS A 153 -8.58 -19.90 13.70
CA LYS A 153 -7.39 -19.35 13.06
C LYS A 153 -7.64 -17.88 12.71
N GLU A 154 -6.70 -17.03 13.07
CA GLU A 154 -6.71 -15.62 12.68
C GLU A 154 -6.13 -15.47 11.26
N HIS A 155 -6.88 -14.76 10.41
CA HIS A 155 -6.52 -14.44 9.04
C HIS A 155 -6.19 -12.96 8.96
N SER A 156 -5.09 -12.64 8.27
CA SER A 156 -4.72 -11.26 7.96
C SER A 156 -5.22 -10.90 6.56
N LEU A 157 -6.07 -9.89 6.50
CA LEU A 157 -6.81 -9.49 5.32
C LEU A 157 -6.57 -8.01 4.98
N ALA A 158 -6.84 -7.67 3.72
CA ALA A 158 -6.90 -6.31 3.23
C ALA A 158 -8.26 -6.03 2.60
N SER A 159 -8.88 -4.91 2.96
CA SER A 159 -9.99 -4.34 2.18
C SER A 159 -9.40 -3.45 1.10
N VAL A 160 -9.77 -3.72 -0.15
CA VAL A 160 -9.18 -3.13 -1.34
C VAL A 160 -10.28 -2.64 -2.26
N SER A 161 -10.14 -1.42 -2.77
CA SER A 161 -10.93 -0.92 -3.89
C SER A 161 -10.25 -1.36 -5.18
N VAL A 162 -10.89 -2.24 -5.93
CA VAL A 162 -10.32 -2.91 -7.10
C VAL A 162 -10.43 -2.00 -8.32
N TYR A 163 -9.33 -1.87 -9.06
CA TYR A 163 -9.34 -1.22 -10.37
C TYR A 163 -9.96 -2.15 -11.41
N SER A 164 -10.50 -1.60 -12.50
CA SER A 164 -11.00 -2.39 -13.62
C SER A 164 -9.93 -3.33 -14.19
N ASP A 165 -10.38 -4.32 -14.96
CA ASP A 165 -9.48 -5.01 -15.88
C ASP A 165 -8.80 -4.00 -16.83
N PRO A 166 -7.58 -4.29 -17.30
CA PRO A 166 -6.89 -3.43 -18.23
C PRO A 166 -7.66 -3.20 -19.53
N ASP A 167 -7.63 -1.98 -20.06
CA ASP A 167 -8.18 -1.68 -21.38
C ASP A 167 -7.49 -2.55 -22.44
N ALA A 168 -8.28 -3.40 -23.11
CA ALA A 168 -7.77 -4.41 -24.02
C ALA A 168 -7.16 -3.80 -25.30
N GLU A 169 -7.72 -2.70 -25.80
CA GLU A 169 -7.24 -2.02 -27.02
C GLU A 169 -5.88 -1.38 -26.75
N ILE A 170 -5.76 -0.63 -25.65
CA ILE A 170 -4.51 0.00 -25.24
C ILE A 170 -3.44 -1.04 -24.91
N LEU A 171 -3.82 -2.13 -24.22
CA LEU A 171 -2.90 -3.19 -23.89
C LEU A 171 -2.39 -3.91 -25.15
N GLU A 172 -3.26 -4.17 -26.13
CA GLU A 172 -2.90 -4.80 -27.40
C GLU A 172 -2.00 -3.89 -28.26
N GLU A 173 -2.41 -2.63 -28.45
CA GLU A 173 -1.66 -1.65 -29.26
C GLU A 173 -0.27 -1.35 -28.68
N SER A 174 -0.15 -1.40 -27.35
CA SER A 174 1.11 -1.20 -26.64
C SER A 174 1.95 -2.48 -26.47
N TYR A 175 1.53 -3.61 -27.04
CA TYR A 175 2.18 -4.92 -26.89
C TYR A 175 2.38 -5.32 -25.41
N GLY A 176 1.39 -5.04 -24.56
CA GLY A 176 1.42 -5.35 -23.13
C GLY A 176 2.25 -4.38 -22.28
N THR A 177 2.72 -3.27 -22.86
CA THR A 177 3.55 -2.29 -22.14
C THR A 177 2.71 -1.33 -21.31
N VAL A 178 1.52 -0.98 -21.79
CA VAL A 178 0.64 0.00 -21.14
C VAL A 178 -0.55 -0.68 -20.54
N ILE A 179 -0.63 -0.63 -19.20
CA ILE A 179 -1.77 -1.13 -18.44
C ILE A 179 -2.54 0.09 -17.95
N GLN A 180 -3.68 0.33 -18.59
CA GLN A 180 -4.63 1.37 -18.17
C GLN A 180 -5.84 0.71 -17.51
N CYS A 181 -6.23 1.19 -16.34
CA CYS A 181 -7.39 0.71 -15.60
C CYS A 181 -8.21 1.89 -15.07
N ASP A 182 -9.50 1.67 -14.87
CA ASP A 182 -10.42 2.64 -14.27
C ASP A 182 -10.57 2.40 -12.77
N TYR A 183 -10.89 3.46 -12.02
CA TYR A 183 -11.08 3.41 -10.58
C TYR A 183 -12.54 3.67 -10.18
N PHE A 184 -13.13 2.74 -9.42
CA PHE A 184 -14.54 2.82 -9.01
C PHE A 184 -14.74 3.08 -7.50
N GLY A 185 -13.66 3.24 -6.73
CA GLY A 185 -13.76 3.56 -5.30
C GLY A 185 -14.55 2.51 -4.51
N GLU A 186 -15.52 2.96 -3.72
CA GLU A 186 -16.27 2.09 -2.81
C GLU A 186 -17.23 1.12 -3.51
N GLU A 187 -17.52 1.33 -4.80
CA GLU A 187 -18.40 0.45 -5.59
C GLU A 187 -17.72 -0.87 -5.99
N ALA A 188 -16.39 -0.95 -5.89
CA ALA A 188 -15.59 -2.12 -6.25
C ALA A 188 -14.74 -2.61 -5.06
N LEU A 189 -15.35 -2.78 -3.90
CA LEU A 189 -14.65 -3.27 -2.70
C LEU A 189 -14.55 -4.80 -2.69
N GLU A 190 -13.34 -5.29 -2.48
CA GLU A 190 -13.02 -6.70 -2.30
C GLU A 190 -12.18 -6.89 -1.02
N VAL A 191 -12.29 -8.07 -0.40
CA VAL A 191 -11.47 -8.46 0.75
C VAL A 191 -10.56 -9.60 0.32
N ILE A 192 -9.25 -9.37 0.38
CA ILE A 192 -8.23 -10.32 -0.07
C ILE A 192 -7.33 -10.74 1.10
N ALA A 193 -6.68 -11.90 0.98
CA ALA A 193 -5.65 -12.27 1.93
C ALA A 193 -4.41 -11.40 1.72
N VAL A 194 -3.76 -10.99 2.82
CA VAL A 194 -2.51 -10.22 2.76
C VAL A 194 -1.42 -10.98 1.97
N GLY A 195 -1.44 -12.32 2.03
CA GLY A 195 -0.49 -13.17 1.30
C GLY A 195 -0.62 -13.12 -0.22
N ASP A 196 -1.74 -12.62 -0.75
CA ASP A 196 -1.97 -12.50 -2.20
C ASP A 196 -1.30 -11.25 -2.78
N ILE A 197 -0.90 -10.30 -1.93
CA ILE A 197 -0.26 -9.05 -2.32
C ILE A 197 1.20 -9.33 -2.72
N GLN A 198 1.52 -9.04 -3.98
CA GLN A 198 2.85 -9.27 -4.54
C GLN A 198 3.76 -8.04 -4.41
N ALA A 199 3.22 -6.85 -4.68
CA ALA A 199 4.00 -5.62 -4.71
C ALA A 199 3.14 -4.38 -4.49
N GLY A 200 3.76 -3.31 -3.98
CA GLY A 200 3.22 -1.96 -4.08
C GLY A 200 3.48 -1.38 -5.48
N VAL A 201 2.46 -0.77 -6.07
CA VAL A 201 2.51 -0.13 -7.39
C VAL A 201 2.15 1.35 -7.29
N ALA A 202 2.54 2.13 -8.30
CA ALA A 202 2.01 3.46 -8.50
C ALA A 202 0.86 3.40 -9.52
N MET A 203 -0.29 3.98 -9.18
CA MET A 203 -1.38 4.21 -10.11
C MET A 203 -1.36 5.69 -10.44
N ILE A 204 -1.02 6.02 -11.69
CA ILE A 204 -0.79 7.39 -12.13
C ILE A 204 -2.04 7.84 -12.90
N PRO A 205 -2.75 8.88 -12.45
CA PRO A 205 -3.95 9.33 -13.15
C PRO A 205 -3.59 9.84 -14.55
N ILE A 206 -4.39 9.45 -15.54
CA ILE A 206 -4.28 9.88 -16.94
C ILE A 206 -5.50 10.72 -17.27
N GLY A 207 -5.29 12.01 -17.59
CA GLY A 207 -6.40 12.91 -17.92
C GLY A 207 -7.34 13.16 -16.74
N GLU A 208 -8.60 13.46 -17.04
CA GLU A 208 -9.63 13.84 -16.06
C GLU A 208 -10.69 12.74 -15.83
N ASP A 209 -10.68 11.67 -16.62
CA ASP A 209 -11.79 10.70 -16.73
C ASP A 209 -11.71 9.51 -15.75
N GLY A 210 -10.88 9.60 -14.70
CA GLY A 210 -10.75 8.53 -13.71
C GLY A 210 -9.94 7.31 -14.17
N ALA A 211 -9.28 7.39 -15.32
CA ALA A 211 -8.35 6.40 -15.83
C ALA A 211 -6.96 6.53 -15.17
N TYR A 212 -6.31 5.39 -14.96
CA TYR A 212 -4.98 5.30 -14.33
C TYR A 212 -4.06 4.37 -15.11
N PHE A 213 -2.79 4.75 -15.19
CA PHE A 213 -1.71 3.90 -15.68
C PHE A 213 -0.98 3.22 -14.53
N VAL A 214 -0.70 1.92 -14.67
CA VAL A 214 0.09 1.16 -13.71
C VAL A 214 1.58 1.37 -13.96
N ALA A 215 2.31 1.80 -12.92
CA ALA A 215 3.77 1.78 -12.90
C ALA A 215 4.27 0.90 -11.76
N GLU A 216 5.04 -0.14 -12.08
CA GLU A 216 5.72 -0.93 -11.06
C GLU A 216 6.75 -0.07 -10.31
N LYS A 217 6.75 -0.16 -8.99
CA LYS A 217 7.71 0.56 -8.15
C LYS A 217 9.06 -0.13 -8.25
N LEU A 218 9.83 0.20 -9.28
CA LEU A 218 11.23 -0.23 -9.45
C LEU A 218 12.11 0.49 -8.44
N GLY A 219 12.47 -0.18 -7.36
CA GLY A 219 13.33 0.37 -6.31
C GLY A 219 13.14 -0.34 -4.98
N LEU A 220 13.96 -1.36 -4.75
CA LEU A 220 14.07 -2.07 -3.47
C LEU A 220 14.48 -1.13 -2.31
N ASP A 221 13.95 -1.42 -1.13
CA ASP A 221 14.51 -1.12 0.21
C ASP A 221 14.68 0.33 0.69
N VAL A 222 14.01 1.31 0.09
CA VAL A 222 14.23 2.72 0.50
C VAL A 222 13.42 3.15 1.73
N ASP A 223 12.35 2.45 2.11
CA ASP A 223 11.56 2.84 3.28
C ASP A 223 12.24 2.45 4.61
N ALA A 224 13.07 1.39 4.64
CA ALA A 224 13.89 1.04 5.81
C ALA A 224 15.10 1.98 6.01
N MET A 225 15.57 2.62 4.92
CA MET A 225 16.74 3.49 4.89
C MET A 225 16.42 4.99 4.94
N ALA A 226 15.14 5.37 4.81
CA ALA A 226 14.76 6.78 4.81
C ALA A 226 15.00 7.47 6.16
N GLY A 227 15.32 6.75 7.25
CA GLY A 227 15.89 7.31 8.48
C GLY A 227 15.13 8.50 9.09
N MET A 228 13.92 8.77 8.62
CA MET A 228 12.99 9.69 9.24
C MET A 228 12.36 8.87 10.35
N GLU A 229 13.05 8.85 11.48
CA GLU A 229 12.35 8.93 12.76
C GLU A 229 11.44 10.16 12.64
N GLU A 230 10.22 9.95 12.16
CA GLU A 230 9.15 10.90 12.38
C GLU A 230 8.88 10.82 13.89
N ASP A 231 9.22 11.88 14.61
CA ASP A 231 8.92 12.04 16.02
C ASP A 231 7.53 11.49 16.29
N MET A 232 7.51 10.42 17.07
CA MET A 232 6.29 9.76 17.53
C MET A 232 5.59 10.69 18.51
N HIS A 233 4.92 11.72 18.00
CA HIS A 233 3.85 12.36 18.74
C HIS A 233 2.69 11.38 18.79
N ALA A 234 2.53 10.80 19.97
CA ALA A 234 1.40 9.97 20.32
C ALA A 234 0.11 10.81 20.26
N ASP A 235 -0.83 10.38 19.43
CA ASP A 235 -2.27 10.60 19.61
C ASP A 235 -3.06 9.37 19.10
#